data_AF-A0A725NAG8-F1
#
_entry.id   AF-A0A725NAG8-F1
#
_cell.length_a   1.000
_cell.length_b   1.000
_cell.length_c   1.000
_cell.angle_alpha   90.00
_cell.angle_beta   90.00
_cell.angle_gamma   90.00
#
_symmetry.space_group_name_H-M   'P 1'
#
loop_
_entity.id
_entity.type
_entity.pdbx_description
1 polymer ?
#
loop_
_entity_poly.entity_id
_entity_poly.type
_entity_poly.pdbx_seq_one_letter_code
_entity_poly.pdbx_strand_id
1 'polypeptide(L)'
;TSGREYKKDIEDADTCEAMRRIMGLRMVNFVYKDDELARVRFGIIAEEAEDVAPQYVKHNQFPVPGSQVYNEEGQLVNQQYADRPSIDNNPIVMDLLGGIQNLQAQITELKLTIAALQK
;
A
#
# COMPACT_ATOMS: atom_id res chain seq x y z
N THR A 1 4.93 14.12 8.82
CA THR A 1 4.44 14.99 9.91
C THR A 1 3.13 14.44 10.44
N SER A 2 2.92 14.36 11.76
CA SER A 2 1.69 13.79 12.37
C SER A 2 1.10 14.67 13.50
N GLY A 3 1.58 15.91 13.65
CA GLY A 3 1.09 16.86 14.67
C GLY A 3 -0.39 17.21 14.47
N ARG A 4 -1.10 17.47 15.58
CA ARG A 4 -2.54 17.81 15.58
C ARG A 4 -2.82 19.13 14.87
N GLU A 5 -1.89 20.08 14.95
CA GLU A 5 -1.94 21.38 14.29
C GLU A 5 -1.93 21.31 12.76
N TYR A 6 -1.52 20.17 12.19
CA TYR A 6 -1.54 19.90 10.75
C TYR A 6 -2.72 19.03 10.34
N LYS A 7 -3.70 18.79 11.23
CA LYS A 7 -4.86 17.93 11.02
C LYS A 7 -6.14 18.70 11.35
N LYS A 8 -7.22 18.36 10.64
CA LYS A 8 -8.57 18.87 10.85
C LYS A 8 -9.55 17.70 10.81
N ASP A 9 -10.77 17.91 11.31
CA ASP A 9 -11.86 16.93 11.23
C ASP A 9 -11.43 15.55 11.80
N ILE A 10 -10.81 15.56 12.98
CA ILE A 10 -10.26 14.36 13.62
C ILE A 10 -11.39 13.58 14.27
N GLU A 11 -11.65 12.38 13.76
CA GLU A 11 -12.62 11.42 14.29
C GLU A 11 -11.95 10.05 14.52
N ASP A 12 -12.58 9.19 15.31
CA ASP A 12 -12.11 7.83 15.53
C ASP A 12 -12.22 7.01 14.23
N ALA A 13 -11.17 6.26 13.90
CA ALA A 13 -11.13 5.47 12.69
C ALA A 13 -11.99 4.20 12.80
N ASP A 14 -12.70 3.85 11.72
CA ASP A 14 -13.34 2.54 11.61
C ASP A 14 -12.30 1.45 11.32
N THR A 15 -12.00 0.65 12.34
CA THR A 15 -11.03 -0.45 12.24
C THR A 15 -11.51 -1.61 11.35
N CYS A 16 -12.81 -1.71 11.06
CA CYS A 16 -13.35 -2.69 10.10
C CYS A 16 -12.90 -2.37 8.68
N GLU A 17 -12.84 -1.09 8.32
CA GLU A 17 -12.36 -0.62 7.02
C GLU A 17 -10.88 -1.00 6.80
N ALA A 18 -10.06 -0.81 7.84
CA ALA A 18 -8.65 -1.21 7.84
C ALA A 18 -8.50 -2.72 7.61
N MET A 19 -9.30 -3.52 8.32
CA MET A 19 -9.30 -4.99 8.14
C MET A 19 -9.76 -5.38 6.73
N ARG A 20 -10.80 -4.74 6.18
CA ARG A 20 -11.28 -5.03 4.82
C ARG A 20 -10.22 -4.76 3.77
N ARG A 21 -9.50 -3.64 3.87
CA ARG A 21 -8.41 -3.31 2.93
C ARG A 21 -7.30 -4.36 2.99
N ILE A 22 -6.82 -4.70 4.18
CA ILE A 22 -5.77 -5.72 4.35
C ILE A 22 -6.20 -7.08 3.82
N MET A 23 -7.44 -7.52 4.10
CA MET A 23 -7.96 -8.80 3.62
C MET A 23 -8.24 -8.82 2.12
N GLY A 24 -8.46 -7.66 1.50
CA GLY A 24 -8.67 -7.54 0.06
C GLY A 24 -7.40 -7.70 -0.77
N LEU A 25 -6.21 -7.62 -0.14
CA LEU A 25 -4.94 -7.69 -0.84
C LEU A 25 -4.64 -9.12 -1.32
N ARG A 26 -4.29 -9.25 -2.60
CA ARG A 26 -3.77 -10.50 -3.15
C ARG A 26 -2.27 -10.62 -2.88
N MET A 27 -1.91 -11.55 -2.01
CA MET A 27 -0.52 -11.88 -1.70
C MET A 27 0.09 -12.73 -2.82
N VAL A 28 1.28 -12.35 -3.28
CA VAL A 28 1.98 -13.02 -4.39
C VAL A 28 3.42 -13.31 -4.06
N ASN A 29 3.97 -14.30 -4.76
CA ASN A 29 5.41 -14.47 -4.88
C ASN A 29 5.84 -14.07 -6.30
N PHE A 30 6.93 -13.33 -6.43
CA PHE A 30 7.41 -12.82 -7.71
C PHE A 30 8.93 -12.75 -7.76
N VAL A 31 9.48 -12.56 -8.96
CA VAL A 31 10.91 -12.31 -9.22
C VAL A 31 11.00 -11.03 -10.05
N TYR A 32 11.93 -10.14 -9.71
CA TYR A 32 12.17 -8.95 -10.52
C TYR A 32 12.79 -9.33 -11.86
N LYS A 33 12.36 -8.69 -12.95
CA LYS A 33 12.85 -8.98 -14.31
C LYS A 33 14.36 -8.79 -14.47
N ASP A 34 14.96 -7.91 -13.68
CA ASP A 34 16.38 -7.57 -13.68
C ASP A 34 17.18 -8.31 -12.58
N ASP A 35 16.57 -9.23 -11.83
CA ASP A 35 17.26 -10.00 -10.81
C ASP A 35 17.93 -11.25 -11.41
N GLU A 36 19.21 -11.14 -11.77
CA GLU A 36 20.02 -12.23 -12.34
C GLU A 36 20.09 -13.48 -11.44
N LEU A 37 19.93 -13.31 -10.13
CA LEU A 37 19.93 -14.41 -9.16
C LEU A 37 18.55 -15.06 -8.98
N ALA A 38 17.54 -14.60 -9.71
CA ALA A 38 16.17 -15.09 -9.70
C ALA A 38 15.57 -15.27 -8.29
N ARG A 39 15.82 -14.32 -7.38
CA ARG A 39 15.41 -14.46 -5.98
C ARG A 39 13.91 -14.23 -5.87
N VAL A 40 13.21 -15.20 -5.30
CA VAL A 40 11.78 -15.08 -5.02
C VAL A 40 11.55 -14.05 -3.92
N ARG A 41 10.57 -13.18 -4.14
CA ARG A 41 10.08 -12.15 -3.21
C ARG A 41 8.62 -12.42 -2.91
N PHE A 42 8.20 -12.05 -1.71
CA PHE A 42 6.81 -12.05 -1.29
C PHE A 42 6.31 -10.61 -1.21
N GLY A 43 5.09 -10.37 -1.68
CA GLY A 43 4.49 -9.04 -1.62
C GLY A 43 3.14 -8.96 -2.30
N ILE A 44 2.83 -7.80 -2.84
CA ILE A 44 1.59 -7.46 -3.54
C ILE A 44 1.92 -6.77 -4.87
N ILE A 45 0.99 -6.79 -5.82
CA ILE A 45 1.09 -6.04 -7.08
C ILE A 45 0.44 -4.67 -6.88
N ALA A 46 1.11 -3.60 -7.32
CA ALA A 46 0.66 -2.24 -7.05
C ALA A 46 -0.68 -1.94 -7.71
N GLU A 47 -0.83 -2.28 -8.99
CA GLU A 47 -2.03 -2.06 -9.78
C GLU A 47 -3.24 -2.81 -9.17
N GLU A 48 -3.03 -4.01 -8.65
CA GLU A 48 -4.09 -4.78 -7.98
C GLU A 48 -4.41 -4.26 -6.57
N ALA A 49 -3.40 -3.75 -5.86
CA ALA A 49 -3.60 -3.12 -4.57
C ALA A 49 -4.34 -1.78 -4.70
N GLU A 50 -4.16 -1.08 -5.81
CA GLU A 50 -4.82 0.19 -6.11
C GLU A 50 -6.34 0.03 -6.21
N ASP A 51 -6.82 -1.07 -6.81
CA ASP A 51 -8.26 -1.39 -6.89
C ASP A 51 -8.90 -1.57 -5.51
N VAL A 52 -8.11 -1.98 -4.50
CA VAL A 52 -8.57 -2.25 -3.13
C VAL A 52 -8.41 -1.03 -2.22
N ALA A 53 -7.25 -0.37 -2.33
CA ALA A 53 -6.83 0.70 -1.45
C ALA A 53 -5.87 1.63 -2.21
N PRO A 54 -6.39 2.62 -2.96
CA PRO A 54 -5.58 3.51 -3.79
C PRO A 54 -4.46 4.21 -3.02
N GLN A 55 -4.67 4.49 -1.72
CA GLN A 55 -3.67 5.11 -0.86
C GLN A 55 -2.39 4.28 -0.68
N TYR A 56 -2.39 2.99 -1.01
CA TYR A 56 -1.19 2.15 -0.94
C TYR A 56 -0.24 2.36 -2.10
N VAL A 57 -0.65 3.09 -3.14
CA VAL A 57 0.14 3.24 -4.37
C VAL A 57 0.60 4.68 -4.54
N LYS A 58 1.88 4.82 -4.89
CA LYS A 58 2.50 6.06 -5.36
C LYS A 58 2.85 5.92 -6.82
N HIS A 59 2.35 6.85 -7.63
CA HIS A 59 2.73 7.00 -9.03
C HIS A 59 4.00 7.84 -9.14
N ASN A 60 4.99 7.31 -9.85
CA ASN A 60 6.25 7.99 -10.09
C ASN A 60 6.47 8.10 -11.59
N GLN A 61 6.88 9.27 -12.04
CA GLN A 61 7.28 9.47 -13.43
C GLN A 61 8.68 8.91 -13.64
N PHE A 62 8.77 7.87 -14.45
CA PHE A 62 10.05 7.26 -14.82
C PHE A 62 10.40 7.62 -16.26
N PRO A 63 11.59 8.19 -16.52
CA PRO A 63 11.95 8.58 -17.87
C PRO A 63 12.04 7.36 -18.79
N VAL A 64 11.42 7.44 -19.97
CA VAL A 64 11.44 6.36 -20.97
C VAL A 64 12.82 6.36 -21.63
N PRO A 65 13.61 5.26 -21.52
CA PRO A 65 14.92 5.18 -22.16
C PRO A 65 14.79 5.33 -23.68
N GLY A 66 15.63 6.18 -24.28
CA GLY A 66 15.64 6.44 -25.72
C GLY A 66 14.65 7.51 -26.20
N SER A 67 13.86 8.11 -25.30
CA SER A 67 12.91 9.19 -25.64
C SER A 67 13.51 10.60 -25.52
N GLN A 68 14.79 10.71 -25.15
CA GLN A 68 15.47 11.98 -24.97
C GLN A 68 15.64 12.71 -26.30
N VAL A 69 15.23 13.98 -26.34
CA VAL A 69 15.44 14.89 -27.45
C VAL A 69 16.45 15.94 -27.02
N TYR A 70 17.52 16.10 -27.78
CA TYR A 70 18.58 17.09 -27.54
C TYR A 70 18.56 18.17 -28.61
N ASN A 71 18.93 19.40 -28.25
CA ASN A 71 19.18 20.46 -29.22
C ASN A 71 20.56 20.32 -29.88
N GLU A 72 20.88 21.22 -30.81
CA GLU A 72 22.17 21.24 -31.53
C GLU A 72 23.39 21.47 -30.60
N GLU A 73 23.17 22.07 -29.42
CA GLU A 73 24.18 22.26 -28.37
C GLU A 73 24.35 21.04 -27.46
N GLY A 74 23.58 19.96 -27.69
CA GLY A 74 23.63 18.74 -26.89
C GLY A 74 22.89 18.82 -25.55
N GLN A 75 22.06 19.82 -25.32
CA GLN A 75 21.24 19.97 -24.11
C GLN A 75 19.91 19.23 -24.25
N LEU A 76 19.47 18.55 -23.19
CA LEU A 76 18.18 17.85 -23.15
C LEU A 76 17.04 18.87 -23.17
N VAL A 77 16.21 18.83 -24.21
CA VAL A 77 15.07 19.75 -24.37
C VAL A 77 13.71 19.07 -24.16
N ASN A 78 13.64 17.74 -24.31
CA ASN A 78 12.41 17.00 -24.05
C ASN A 78 12.71 15.54 -23.68
N GLN A 79 11.82 14.92 -22.92
CA GLN A 79 11.87 13.52 -22.55
C GLN A 79 10.46 13.00 -22.23
N GLN A 80 10.14 11.79 -22.67
CA GLN A 80 8.89 11.13 -22.30
C GLN A 80 9.04 10.43 -20.95
N TYR A 81 7.95 10.38 -20.19
CA TYR A 81 7.87 9.69 -18.91
C TYR A 81 6.76 8.65 -18.96
N ALA A 82 7.05 7.46 -18.45
CA ALA A 82 6.08 6.42 -18.17
C ALA A 82 5.75 6.43 -16.68
N ASP A 83 4.53 6.01 -16.34
CA ASP A 83 4.17 5.79 -14.95
C ASP A 83 4.82 4.51 -14.42
N ARG A 84 5.29 4.58 -13.17
CA ARG A 84 5.90 3.48 -12.43
C ARG A 84 5.29 3.44 -11.03
N PRO A 85 4.18 2.69 -10.85
CA PRO A 85 3.54 2.58 -9.55
C PRO A 85 4.45 1.85 -8.56
N SER A 86 4.36 2.27 -7.30
CA SER A 86 5.16 1.74 -6.19
C SER A 86 4.34 1.67 -4.92
N ILE A 87 4.66 0.72 -4.05
CA ILE A 87 3.93 0.54 -2.79
C ILE A 87 4.40 1.54 -1.73
N ASP A 88 3.46 2.26 -1.11
CA ASP A 88 3.68 3.03 0.11
C ASP A 88 3.35 2.18 1.35
N ASN A 89 4.39 1.85 2.10
CA ASN A 89 4.25 1.04 3.31
C ASN A 89 3.57 1.78 4.47
N ASN A 90 3.61 3.11 4.51
CA ASN A 90 3.05 3.87 5.64
C ASN A 90 1.54 3.63 5.85
N PRO A 91 0.68 3.82 4.83
CA PRO A 91 -0.75 3.55 4.98
C PRO A 91 -1.04 2.07 5.23
N ILE A 92 -0.24 1.15 4.65
CA ILE A 92 -0.37 -0.29 4.92
C ILE A 92 -0.12 -0.58 6.42
N VAL A 93 0.94 -0.01 7.01
CA VAL A 93 1.23 -0.20 8.44
C VAL A 93 0.12 0.38 9.31
N MET A 94 -0.47 1.53 8.95
CA MET A 94 -1.60 2.09 9.69
C MET A 94 -2.83 1.18 9.62
N ASP A 95 -3.12 0.59 8.47
CA ASP A 95 -4.23 -0.35 8.33
C ASP A 95 -3.95 -1.70 9.01
N LEU A 96 -2.71 -2.17 9.06
CA LEU A 96 -2.32 -3.33 9.88
C LEU A 96 -2.56 -3.07 11.36
N LEU A 97 -2.24 -1.88 11.87
CA LEU A 97 -2.54 -1.50 13.26
C LEU A 97 -4.05 -1.49 13.52
N GLY A 98 -4.83 -0.90 12.63
CA GLY A 98 -6.30 -0.90 12.71
C GLY A 98 -6.86 -2.33 12.67
N GLY A 99 -6.35 -3.18 11.76
CA GLY A 99 -6.73 -4.58 11.67
C GLY A 99 -6.45 -5.37 12.94
N ILE A 100 -5.30 -5.16 13.59
CA ILE A 100 -4.97 -5.79 14.88
C ILE A 100 -5.96 -5.34 15.97
N GLN A 101 -6.27 -4.04 16.06
CA GLN A 101 -7.27 -3.54 17.01
C GLN A 101 -8.64 -4.18 16.78
N ASN A 102 -9.06 -4.29 15.52
CA ASN A 102 -10.31 -4.92 15.12
C ASN A 102 -10.35 -6.40 15.53
N LEU A 103 -9.29 -7.16 15.21
CA LEU A 103 -9.16 -8.57 15.57
C LEU A 103 -9.19 -8.76 17.08
N GLN A 104 -8.53 -7.89 17.86
CA GLN A 104 -8.55 -7.96 19.32
C GLN A 104 -9.95 -7.72 19.88
N ALA A 105 -10.72 -6.79 19.30
CA ALA A 105 -12.11 -6.56 19.67
C ALA A 105 -12.99 -7.79 19.39
N GLN A 106 -12.89 -8.36 18.19
CA GLN A 106 -13.61 -9.60 17.83
C GLN A 106 -13.24 -10.77 18.75
N ILE A 107 -11.95 -10.97 19.07
CA ILE A 107 -11.50 -12.01 20.00
C ILE A 107 -12.13 -11.82 21.38
N THR A 108 -12.26 -10.57 21.84
CA THR A 108 -12.83 -10.25 23.14
C THR A 108 -14.32 -10.58 23.17
N GLU A 109 -15.04 -10.19 22.13
CA GLU A 109 -16.47 -10.50 21.96
C GLU A 109 -16.72 -12.01 21.88
N LEU A 110 -15.90 -12.75 21.12
CA LEU A 110 -15.98 -14.20 21.02
C LEU A 110 -15.76 -14.89 22.38
N LYS A 111 -14.75 -14.45 23.15
CA LYS A 111 -14.49 -14.99 24.50
C LYS A 111 -15.67 -14.77 25.45
N LEU A 112 -16.30 -13.58 25.40
CA LEU A 112 -17.48 -13.29 26.21
C LEU A 112 -18.68 -14.16 25.82
N THR A 113 -18.90 -14.34 24.53
CA THR A 113 -19.97 -15.19 24.00
C THR A 113 -19.79 -16.65 24.45
N ILE A 114 -18.58 -17.19 24.33
CA ILE A 114 -18.26 -18.55 24.78
C ILE A 114 -18.53 -18.69 26.29
N ALA A 115 -18.07 -17.73 27.11
CA ALA A 115 -18.29 -17.76 28.55
C ALA A 115 -19.78 -17.68 28.94
N ALA A 116 -20.61 -17.04 28.12
CA ALA A 116 -22.06 -16.99 28.33
C ALA A 116 -22.75 -18.31 27.97
N LEU A 117 -22.31 -18.99 26.91
CA LEU A 117 -22.86 -20.27 26.45
C LEU A 117 -22.45 -21.47 27.32
N GLN A 118 -21.37 -21.34 28.08
CA GLN A 118 -20.87 -22.36 29.01
C GLN A 118 -21.52 -22.32 30.40
N LYS A 119 -22.47 -21.39 30.63
CA LYS A 119 -23.28 -21.31 31.84
C LYS A 119 -24.61 -22.01 31.65
#